data_AF-A0A6B8RG75-F1
#
_entry.id   AF-A0A6B8RG75-F1
#
_cell.length_a   1.000
_cell.length_b   1.000
_cell.length_c   1.000
_cell.angle_alpha   90.00
_cell.angle_beta   90.00
_cell.angle_gamma   90.00
#
_symmetry.space_group_name_H-M   'P 1'
#
loop_
_entity.id
_entity.type
_entity.pdbx_description
1 polymer ?
#
loop_
_entity_poly.entity_id
_entity_poly.type
_entity_poly.pdbx_seq_one_letter_code
_entity_poly.pdbx_strand_id
1 'polypeptide(L)'
;MIARLIKQGSEFEQCDILILDHFYEAVDFCKKTKQTGTWHKVMYFDDGMLDDYKLKLNPVEKYHFYHSWKHFLPAMMEDISMYSEVFLAHDFVAVEYAIMRKFSSEGKKVTIFEEGYSNYINNSTHETLIMKGLKRISPWLGLPGGYFGSLKWVDSVWVQRPQLIIEDLNNPIRFKAKPLPMQLTEFLQLPEIIEEMYILFPEIAEIDAHIQGAEVISVVLTESWHDEIPDRDLYVNQIVSKVNEIVQNEDSLIFIKQHPGENLPMQWDSKQIVLLPKQLPFELLYLIMKKHRLKKVNLFSFGSTAILNLYHLCKEDGSLDIYLFGESMSRTHYMALKFPRFCELATKFHVQFKIV
;
A
#
# COMPACT_ATOMS: atom_id res chain seq x y z
N MET A 1 -4.28 4.24 7.17
CA MET A 1 -4.97 3.00 7.63
C MET A 1 -4.11 2.17 8.58
N ILE A 2 -3.01 1.54 8.15
CA ILE A 2 -2.21 0.61 8.99
C ILE A 2 -1.77 1.18 10.34
N ALA A 3 -1.26 2.43 10.40
CA ALA A 3 -0.90 3.07 11.67
C ALA A 3 -2.08 3.19 12.67
N ARG A 4 -3.31 3.40 12.16
CA ARG A 4 -4.54 3.47 12.98
C ARG A 4 -4.98 2.11 13.48
N LEU A 5 -4.80 1.06 12.68
CA LEU A 5 -4.96 -0.35 13.06
C LEU A 5 -3.95 -0.74 14.15
N ILE A 6 -2.70 -0.31 14.04
CA ILE A 6 -1.68 -0.52 15.08
C ILE A 6 -2.10 0.16 16.39
N LYS A 7 -2.53 1.43 16.35
CA LYS A 7 -3.06 2.13 17.53
C LYS A 7 -4.21 1.37 18.18
N GLN A 8 -5.16 0.86 17.39
CA GLN A 8 -6.31 0.11 17.88
C GLN A 8 -5.91 -1.23 18.52
N GLY A 9 -5.22 -2.09 17.75
CA GLY A 9 -4.89 -3.45 18.19
C GLY A 9 -3.83 -3.52 19.28
N SER A 10 -3.01 -2.49 19.43
CA SER A 10 -2.05 -2.37 20.55
C SER A 10 -2.60 -1.60 21.75
N GLU A 11 -3.88 -1.20 21.71
CA GLU A 11 -4.57 -0.43 22.75
C GLU A 11 -3.82 0.84 23.19
N PHE A 12 -3.08 1.47 22.28
CA PHE A 12 -2.30 2.65 22.61
C PHE A 12 -3.22 3.86 22.82
N GLU A 13 -3.33 4.33 24.06
CA GLU A 13 -4.15 5.50 24.41
C GLU A 13 -3.61 6.79 23.77
N GLN A 14 -2.37 7.16 24.08
CA GLN A 14 -1.72 8.38 23.61
C GLN A 14 -0.75 8.08 22.45
N CYS A 15 -1.13 8.48 21.24
CA CYS A 15 -0.24 8.48 20.08
C CYS A 15 -0.29 9.81 19.35
N ASP A 16 0.87 10.24 18.89
CA ASP A 16 1.02 11.31 17.90
C ASP A 16 1.30 10.69 16.54
N ILE A 17 0.85 11.34 15.46
CA ILE A 17 1.13 10.93 14.08
C ILE A 17 1.87 12.05 13.34
N LEU A 18 2.90 11.67 12.57
CA LEU A 18 3.56 12.53 11.60
C LEU A 18 3.15 12.09 10.19
N ILE A 19 2.66 13.03 9.39
CA ILE A 19 2.32 12.82 7.98
C ILE A 19 3.38 13.49 7.13
N LEU A 20 3.96 12.74 6.18
CA LEU A 20 4.98 13.21 5.24
C LEU A 20 4.35 13.52 3.87
N ASP A 21 4.94 14.42 3.10
CA ASP A 21 4.38 14.91 1.82
C ASP A 21 4.75 13.99 0.64
N HIS A 22 4.39 12.71 0.74
CA HIS A 22 4.71 11.68 -0.27
C HIS A 22 3.55 11.34 -1.21
N PHE A 23 2.39 11.94 -1.00
CA PHE A 23 1.20 11.65 -1.79
C PHE A 23 0.38 12.92 -2.04
N TYR A 24 -0.34 12.92 -3.16
CA TYR A 24 -1.25 14.00 -3.53
C TYR A 24 -2.23 14.30 -2.40
N GLU A 25 -2.42 15.58 -2.08
CA GLU A 25 -3.28 16.07 -1.00
C GLU A 25 -2.88 15.66 0.44
N ALA A 26 -1.64 15.28 0.73
CA ALA A 26 -1.19 14.97 2.10
C ALA A 26 -1.47 16.08 3.13
N VAL A 27 -1.42 17.36 2.73
CA VAL A 27 -1.84 18.51 3.54
C VAL A 27 -3.33 18.46 3.91
N ASP A 28 -4.20 18.05 2.98
CA ASP A 28 -5.64 17.92 3.24
C ASP A 28 -5.96 16.67 4.06
N PHE A 29 -5.31 15.55 3.74
CA PHE A 29 -5.36 14.34 4.56
C PHE A 29 -4.92 14.61 6.01
N CYS A 30 -3.92 15.48 6.24
CA CYS A 30 -3.55 15.94 7.57
C CYS A 30 -4.66 16.74 8.27
N LYS A 31 -5.42 17.59 7.55
CA LYS A 31 -6.58 18.30 8.11
C LYS A 31 -7.71 17.33 8.46
N LYS A 32 -8.05 16.40 7.56
CA LYS A 32 -9.05 15.34 7.81
C LYS A 32 -8.63 14.49 9.03
N THR A 33 -7.37 14.09 9.12
CA THR A 33 -6.82 13.35 10.28
C THR A 33 -6.88 14.13 11.60
N LYS A 34 -6.85 15.47 11.57
CA LYS A 34 -7.11 16.30 12.77
C LYS A 34 -8.58 16.31 13.17
N GLN A 35 -9.49 16.24 12.20
CA GLN A 35 -10.93 16.27 12.43
C GLN A 35 -11.45 14.96 13.06
N THR A 36 -10.75 13.83 12.90
CA THR A 36 -11.14 12.55 13.53
C THR A 36 -10.98 12.56 15.06
N GLY A 37 -10.15 13.46 15.62
CA GLY A 37 -9.90 13.56 17.06
C GLY A 37 -9.12 12.36 17.66
N THR A 38 -8.68 11.42 16.84
CA THR A 38 -8.12 10.13 17.28
C THR A 38 -6.69 10.20 17.82
N TRP A 39 -5.92 11.19 17.37
CA TRP A 39 -4.50 11.35 17.68
C TRP A 39 -4.29 12.51 18.64
N HIS A 40 -3.37 12.36 19.59
CA HIS A 40 -3.09 13.42 20.57
C HIS A 40 -2.47 14.65 19.88
N LYS A 41 -1.55 14.44 18.94
CA LYS A 41 -1.09 15.44 17.96
C LYS A 41 -1.05 14.86 16.55
N VAL A 42 -1.41 15.68 15.57
CA VAL A 42 -1.24 15.40 14.14
C VAL A 42 -0.27 16.43 13.56
N MET A 43 0.92 15.96 13.23
CA MET A 43 2.01 16.74 12.65
C MET A 43 2.07 16.53 11.13
N TYR A 44 2.63 17.50 10.42
CA TYR A 44 2.90 17.44 8.99
C TYR A 44 4.31 17.95 8.72
N PHE A 45 5.02 17.31 7.81
CA PHE A 45 6.34 17.73 7.36
C PHE A 45 6.49 17.51 5.85
N ASP A 46 6.86 18.57 5.14
CA ASP A 46 7.20 18.52 3.71
C ASP A 46 8.67 18.11 3.56
N ASP A 47 8.88 16.95 2.95
CA ASP A 47 10.19 16.39 2.62
C ASP A 47 10.31 15.93 1.16
N GLY A 48 9.36 16.28 0.29
CA GLY A 48 9.32 15.79 -1.09
C GLY A 48 10.63 16.07 -1.85
N MET A 49 11.18 17.28 -1.70
CA MET A 49 12.46 17.68 -2.29
C MET A 49 13.68 16.86 -1.81
N LEU A 50 13.64 16.33 -0.59
CA LEU A 50 14.75 15.60 0.02
C LEU A 50 14.86 14.18 -0.54
N ASP A 51 13.73 13.50 -0.69
CA ASP A 51 13.68 12.13 -1.20
C ASP A 51 14.02 12.10 -2.71
N ASP A 52 13.58 13.13 -3.43
CA ASP A 52 13.86 13.36 -4.83
C ASP A 52 15.36 13.68 -5.11
N TYR A 53 16.01 14.40 -4.19
CA TYR A 53 17.47 14.61 -4.19
C TYR A 53 18.23 13.30 -3.91
N LYS A 54 17.85 12.59 -2.85
CA LYS A 54 18.42 11.30 -2.43
C LYS A 54 18.44 10.26 -3.56
N LEU A 55 17.41 10.21 -4.41
CA LEU A 55 17.37 9.28 -5.55
C LEU A 55 18.50 9.53 -6.56
N LYS A 56 18.82 10.79 -6.85
CA LYS A 56 19.81 11.25 -7.84
C LYS A 56 21.27 11.01 -7.42
N LEU A 57 21.52 10.78 -6.13
CA LEU A 57 22.87 10.58 -5.59
C LEU A 57 23.55 9.27 -6.03
N ASN A 58 24.87 9.32 -6.26
CA ASN A 58 25.70 8.14 -6.49
C ASN A 58 25.96 7.35 -5.18
N PRO A 59 26.52 6.12 -5.22
CA PRO A 59 26.71 5.30 -4.02
C PRO A 59 27.56 5.93 -2.89
N VAL A 60 28.58 6.73 -3.24
CA VAL A 60 29.45 7.41 -2.26
C VAL A 60 28.74 8.61 -1.65
N GLU A 61 28.03 9.38 -2.47
CA GLU A 61 27.17 10.47 -2.00
C GLU A 61 26.06 9.96 -1.08
N LYS A 62 25.42 8.84 -1.43
CA LYS A 62 24.42 8.17 -0.58
C LYS A 62 25.00 7.79 0.79
N TYR A 63 26.24 7.30 0.84
CA TYR A 63 26.92 7.05 2.13
C TYR A 63 27.01 8.33 2.97
N HIS A 64 27.57 9.42 2.44
CA HIS A 64 27.66 10.68 3.19
C HIS A 64 26.30 11.27 3.57
N PHE A 65 25.30 11.14 2.69
CA PHE A 65 23.92 11.54 2.94
C PHE A 65 23.32 10.84 4.17
N TYR A 66 23.27 9.50 4.20
CA TYR A 66 22.68 8.76 5.32
C TYR A 66 23.50 8.83 6.62
N HIS A 67 24.82 9.10 6.55
CA HIS A 67 25.60 9.44 7.74
C HIS A 67 25.29 10.83 8.29
N SER A 68 24.84 11.75 7.44
CA SER A 68 24.48 13.13 7.78
C SER A 68 23.04 13.28 8.29
N TRP A 69 22.35 12.19 8.63
CA TRP A 69 20.91 12.13 8.96
C TRP A 69 20.39 13.17 9.96
N LYS A 70 21.23 13.67 10.88
CA LYS A 70 20.85 14.75 11.80
C LYS A 70 20.42 16.04 11.10
N HIS A 71 20.92 16.31 9.90
CA HIS A 71 20.56 17.51 9.11
C HIS A 71 19.16 17.45 8.50
N PHE A 72 18.56 16.26 8.43
CA PHE A 72 17.20 16.04 7.93
C PHE A 72 16.27 15.39 8.97
N LEU A 73 16.64 15.45 10.24
CA LEU A 73 15.72 15.20 11.34
C LEU A 73 14.80 16.43 11.47
N PRO A 74 13.46 16.30 11.42
CA PRO A 74 12.56 17.42 11.65
C PRO A 74 12.79 18.00 13.05
N ALA A 75 12.80 19.34 13.20
CA ALA A 75 13.06 20.00 14.49
C ALA A 75 12.08 19.54 15.61
N MET A 76 10.83 19.22 15.25
CA MET A 76 9.83 18.65 16.16
C MET A 76 10.14 17.24 16.69
N MET A 77 11.17 16.58 16.13
CA MET A 77 11.70 15.27 16.52
C MET A 77 13.12 15.37 17.13
N GLU A 78 13.60 16.58 17.47
CA GLU A 78 14.86 16.75 18.20
C GLU A 78 14.73 16.36 19.67
N ASP A 79 13.61 16.66 20.31
CA ASP A 79 13.24 16.11 21.62
C ASP A 79 12.18 15.02 21.42
N ILE A 80 12.59 13.77 21.66
CA ILE A 80 11.69 12.62 21.65
C ILE A 80 11.48 12.04 23.05
N SER A 81 11.88 12.76 24.11
CA SER A 81 11.89 12.26 25.50
C SER A 81 10.57 11.63 25.93
N MET A 82 9.44 12.25 25.52
CA MET A 82 8.08 11.80 25.81
C MET A 82 7.61 10.51 25.11
N TYR A 83 8.29 10.05 24.06
CA TYR A 83 7.91 8.83 23.32
C TYR A 83 8.70 7.61 23.80
N SER A 84 8.09 6.42 23.78
CA SER A 84 8.74 5.14 24.10
C SER A 84 9.22 4.38 22.86
N GLU A 85 8.52 4.54 21.74
CA GLU A 85 8.76 3.82 20.48
C GLU A 85 8.22 4.59 19.27
N VAL A 86 8.67 4.20 18.07
CA VAL A 86 8.19 4.76 16.80
C VAL A 86 7.80 3.65 15.81
N PHE A 87 6.75 3.93 15.04
CA PHE A 87 6.25 3.10 13.94
C PHE A 87 6.46 3.84 12.63
N LEU A 88 7.10 3.19 11.67
CA LEU A 88 7.48 3.76 10.36
C LEU A 88 7.06 2.80 9.23
N ALA A 89 6.88 3.30 8.01
CA ALA A 89 6.60 2.45 6.85
C ALA A 89 7.90 1.93 6.20
N HIS A 90 8.98 2.70 6.26
CA HIS A 90 10.21 2.45 5.52
C HIS A 90 11.49 2.67 6.32
N ASP A 91 12.56 2.02 5.86
CA ASP A 91 13.92 2.42 6.21
C ASP A 91 14.60 3.27 5.11
N PHE A 92 14.07 3.34 3.89
CA PHE A 92 14.75 4.00 2.76
C PHE A 92 14.35 5.47 2.54
N VAL A 93 13.21 5.91 3.07
CA VAL A 93 12.77 7.32 3.04
C VAL A 93 13.69 8.15 3.94
N ALA A 94 14.15 9.31 3.49
CA ALA A 94 15.18 10.06 4.20
C ALA A 94 14.72 10.50 5.61
N VAL A 95 13.54 11.09 5.74
CA VAL A 95 13.02 11.56 7.04
C VAL A 95 12.73 10.40 7.99
N GLU A 96 12.05 9.35 7.51
CA GLU A 96 11.83 8.12 8.30
C GLU A 96 13.15 7.53 8.78
N TYR A 97 14.20 7.52 7.93
CA TYR A 97 15.52 7.06 8.31
C TYR A 97 16.16 7.91 9.42
N ALA A 98 16.04 9.23 9.37
CA ALA A 98 16.52 10.10 10.46
C ALA A 98 15.76 9.86 11.77
N ILE A 99 14.44 9.71 11.71
CA ILE A 99 13.60 9.42 12.89
C ILE A 99 13.96 8.05 13.48
N MET A 100 14.09 7.01 12.66
CA MET A 100 14.60 5.69 13.08
C MET A 100 15.97 5.81 13.76
N ARG A 101 16.92 6.54 13.16
CA ARG A 101 18.27 6.73 13.71
C ARG A 101 18.24 7.47 15.04
N LYS A 102 17.36 8.46 15.19
CA LYS A 102 17.13 9.24 16.42
C LYS A 102 16.60 8.35 17.54
N PHE A 103 15.48 7.65 17.33
CA PHE A 103 14.90 6.73 18.31
C PHE A 103 15.88 5.62 18.73
N SER A 104 16.49 4.95 17.75
CA SER A 104 17.47 3.89 18.01
C SER A 104 18.71 4.41 18.76
N SER A 105 19.17 5.64 18.51
CA SER A 105 20.31 6.25 19.22
C SER A 105 20.04 6.58 20.69
N GLU A 106 18.76 6.67 21.09
CA GLU A 106 18.33 6.87 22.48
C GLU A 106 17.84 5.56 23.13
N GLY A 107 18.07 4.41 22.50
CA GLY A 107 17.67 3.10 23.03
C GLY A 107 16.16 2.86 23.00
N LYS A 108 15.41 3.63 22.20
CA LYS A 108 13.95 3.51 22.04
C LYS A 108 13.61 2.53 20.94
N LYS A 109 12.47 1.85 21.04
CA LYS A 109 12.10 0.83 20.06
C LYS A 109 11.76 1.46 18.71
N VAL A 110 12.12 0.77 17.63
CA VAL A 110 11.72 1.11 16.27
C VAL A 110 11.02 -0.09 15.64
N THR A 111 9.82 0.13 15.14
CA THR A 111 9.06 -0.87 14.38
C THR A 111 8.78 -0.36 12.97
N ILE A 112 9.01 -1.21 11.96
CA ILE A 112 8.50 -0.99 10.60
C ILE A 112 7.17 -1.73 10.45
N PHE A 113 6.16 -1.12 9.84
CA PHE A 113 4.92 -1.78 9.47
C PHE A 113 4.81 -2.02 7.96
N GLU A 114 3.88 -2.90 7.56
CA GLU A 114 3.59 -3.20 6.16
C GLU A 114 3.05 -1.98 5.39
N GLU A 115 3.71 -1.63 4.29
CA GLU A 115 3.15 -0.76 3.24
C GLU A 115 2.49 -1.61 2.15
N GLY A 116 3.12 -2.74 1.77
CA GLY A 116 2.56 -3.65 0.77
C GLY A 116 3.49 -4.80 0.38
N TYR A 117 3.36 -5.27 -0.87
CA TYR A 117 4.07 -6.45 -1.37
C TYR A 117 5.60 -6.39 -1.20
N SER A 118 6.20 -5.21 -1.35
CA SER A 118 7.65 -5.00 -1.26
C SER A 118 8.24 -5.54 0.06
N ASN A 119 7.48 -5.49 1.17
CA ASN A 119 7.87 -6.02 2.47
C ASN A 119 8.09 -7.55 2.48
N TYR A 120 7.51 -8.29 1.53
CA TYR A 120 7.55 -9.76 1.44
C TYR A 120 8.64 -10.28 0.48
N ILE A 121 9.37 -9.40 -0.22
CA ILE A 121 10.40 -9.81 -1.20
C ILE A 121 11.73 -10.09 -0.48
N ASN A 122 12.21 -11.33 -0.47
CA ASN A 122 13.58 -11.60 0.00
C ASN A 122 14.61 -11.08 -1.01
N ASN A 123 15.14 -9.89 -0.73
CA ASN A 123 16.08 -9.22 -1.61
C ASN A 123 17.49 -9.85 -1.67
N SER A 124 17.78 -10.85 -0.83
CA SER A 124 18.96 -11.72 -0.97
C SER A 124 18.93 -12.56 -2.26
N THR A 125 17.77 -12.64 -2.92
CA THR A 125 17.58 -13.33 -4.19
C THR A 125 18.01 -12.51 -5.42
N HIS A 126 18.22 -11.20 -5.29
CA HIS A 126 18.51 -10.27 -6.40
C HIS A 126 19.55 -10.80 -7.41
N GLU A 127 19.18 -10.91 -8.68
CA GLU A 127 19.92 -11.67 -9.71
C GLU A 127 21.43 -11.35 -9.76
N THR A 128 21.83 -10.09 -9.68
CA THR A 128 23.25 -9.67 -9.67
C THR A 128 23.96 -9.94 -8.32
N LEU A 129 25.01 -10.78 -8.35
CA LEU A 129 25.86 -11.10 -7.18
C LEU A 129 26.45 -9.87 -6.46
N ILE A 130 26.90 -8.86 -7.20
CA ILE A 130 27.48 -7.63 -6.63
C ILE A 130 26.42 -6.90 -5.78
N MET A 131 25.18 -6.81 -6.28
CA MET A 131 24.07 -6.18 -5.55
C MET A 131 23.68 -6.99 -4.30
N LYS A 132 23.72 -8.33 -4.34
CA LYS A 132 23.57 -9.17 -3.12
C LYS A 132 24.62 -8.81 -2.07
N GLY A 133 25.88 -8.67 -2.49
CA GLY A 133 26.99 -8.27 -1.62
C GLY A 133 26.77 -6.89 -0.99
N LEU A 134 26.47 -5.88 -1.80
CA LEU A 134 26.21 -4.51 -1.35
C LEU A 134 25.02 -4.43 -0.39
N LYS A 135 23.88 -5.08 -0.68
CA LYS A 135 22.71 -5.14 0.22
C LYS A 135 23.00 -5.85 1.54
N ARG A 136 23.93 -6.80 1.57
CA ARG A 136 24.34 -7.50 2.80
C ARG A 136 25.19 -6.63 3.72
N ILE A 137 26.03 -5.74 3.16
CA ILE A 137 26.93 -4.87 3.93
C ILE A 137 26.38 -3.46 4.18
N SER A 138 25.37 -2.99 3.43
CA SER A 138 24.76 -1.66 3.61
C SER A 138 24.41 -1.31 5.07
N PRO A 139 23.91 -2.24 5.91
CA PRO A 139 23.54 -1.90 7.29
C PRO A 139 24.77 -1.69 8.18
N TRP A 140 25.88 -2.38 7.88
CA TRP A 140 27.17 -2.18 8.55
C TRP A 140 27.73 -0.80 8.19
N LEU A 141 27.56 -0.40 6.93
CA LEU A 141 27.98 0.90 6.38
C LEU A 141 27.10 2.08 6.79
N GLY A 142 26.06 1.91 7.61
CA GLY A 142 25.20 3.04 8.00
C GLY A 142 24.23 3.49 6.92
N LEU A 143 23.91 2.61 5.96
CA LEU A 143 22.92 2.82 4.90
C LEU A 143 21.62 2.08 5.23
N PRO A 144 20.48 2.43 4.61
CA PRO A 144 19.27 1.62 4.68
C PRO A 144 19.47 0.22 4.07
N GLY A 145 18.69 -0.73 4.55
CA GLY A 145 18.53 -2.08 3.98
C GLY A 145 17.70 -2.07 2.70
N GLY A 146 16.89 -1.03 2.47
CA GLY A 146 16.22 -0.76 1.20
C GLY A 146 14.88 -1.47 1.08
N TYR A 147 14.89 -2.79 0.87
CA TYR A 147 13.67 -3.59 0.64
C TYR A 147 13.82 -5.12 0.90
N PHE A 148 14.60 -5.72 1.80
CA PHE A 148 15.58 -5.26 2.79
C PHE A 148 16.83 -6.16 2.73
N GLY A 149 17.96 -5.69 3.29
CA GLY A 149 19.04 -6.53 3.79
C GLY A 149 18.84 -6.82 5.28
N SER A 150 19.90 -6.76 6.09
CA SER A 150 19.73 -6.70 7.56
C SER A 150 19.17 -5.32 7.97
N LEU A 151 18.15 -5.27 8.83
CA LEU A 151 17.66 -4.01 9.40
C LEU A 151 18.41 -3.71 10.69
N LYS A 152 19.37 -2.77 10.67
CA LYS A 152 20.24 -2.50 11.82
C LYS A 152 19.56 -1.79 12.98
N TRP A 153 18.73 -0.79 12.72
CA TRP A 153 18.12 0.10 13.73
C TRP A 153 16.63 -0.18 13.98
N VAL A 154 16.09 -1.28 13.45
CA VAL A 154 14.69 -1.69 13.61
C VAL A 154 14.64 -2.91 14.52
N ASP A 155 13.76 -2.92 15.52
CA ASP A 155 13.60 -4.04 16.45
C ASP A 155 12.61 -5.08 15.92
N SER A 156 11.50 -4.65 15.31
CA SER A 156 10.52 -5.55 14.70
C SER A 156 9.92 -5.02 13.39
N VAL A 157 9.41 -5.94 12.57
CA VAL A 157 8.70 -5.68 11.31
C VAL A 157 7.31 -6.30 11.43
N TRP A 158 6.26 -5.49 11.44
CA TRP A 158 4.88 -5.91 11.69
C TRP A 158 4.10 -5.98 10.37
N VAL A 159 3.66 -7.19 10.01
CA VAL A 159 3.00 -7.47 8.73
C VAL A 159 1.76 -8.34 8.94
N GLN A 160 0.84 -8.34 7.97
CA GLN A 160 -0.36 -9.17 7.99
C GLN A 160 -0.04 -10.67 7.97
N ARG A 161 1.01 -11.09 7.23
CA ARG A 161 1.36 -12.51 7.03
C ARG A 161 2.84 -12.82 7.35
N PRO A 162 3.27 -12.73 8.61
CA PRO A 162 4.68 -12.88 8.99
C PRO A 162 5.26 -14.26 8.64
N GLN A 163 4.42 -15.29 8.53
CA GLN A 163 4.82 -16.65 8.16
C GLN A 163 5.60 -16.69 6.85
N LEU A 164 5.21 -15.88 5.85
CA LEU A 164 5.88 -15.80 4.55
C LEU A 164 7.31 -15.22 4.62
N ILE A 165 7.62 -14.47 5.68
CA ILE A 165 8.95 -13.94 5.99
C ILE A 165 9.73 -14.93 6.87
N ILE A 166 9.04 -15.65 7.77
CA ILE A 166 9.61 -16.60 8.73
C ILE A 166 10.03 -17.92 8.08
N GLU A 167 9.23 -18.43 7.13
CA GLU A 167 9.45 -19.70 6.42
C GLU A 167 10.66 -19.64 5.48
N ASP A 168 10.98 -18.47 4.92
CA ASP A 168 12.21 -18.27 4.17
C ASP A 168 13.42 -18.20 5.12
N LEU A 169 14.07 -19.35 5.29
CA LEU A 169 15.28 -19.48 6.11
C LEU A 169 16.42 -18.55 5.68
N ASN A 170 16.44 -18.07 4.43
CA ASN A 170 17.45 -17.13 3.93
C ASN A 170 17.04 -15.66 4.10
N ASN A 171 15.87 -15.37 4.66
CA ASN A 171 15.41 -14.01 4.87
C ASN A 171 16.07 -13.40 6.13
N PRO A 172 16.88 -12.33 5.99
CA PRO A 172 17.62 -11.75 7.12
C PRO A 172 16.73 -11.11 8.19
N ILE A 173 15.48 -10.76 7.88
CA ILE A 173 14.53 -10.15 8.83
C ILE A 173 13.56 -11.17 9.46
N ARG A 174 13.69 -12.48 9.18
CA ARG A 174 12.81 -13.55 9.69
C ARG A 174 12.60 -13.53 11.21
N PHE A 175 13.63 -13.15 11.98
CA PHE A 175 13.58 -13.08 13.44
C PHE A 175 12.95 -11.78 13.98
N LYS A 176 12.71 -10.80 13.11
CA LYS A 176 12.10 -9.49 13.43
C LYS A 176 10.63 -9.43 13.01
N ALA A 177 10.22 -10.32 12.10
CA ALA A 177 8.85 -10.42 11.61
C ALA A 177 7.86 -10.78 12.74
N LYS A 178 6.78 -10.01 12.83
CA LYS A 178 5.67 -10.19 13.77
C LYS A 178 4.34 -9.95 13.03
N PRO A 179 3.22 -10.51 13.52
CA PRO A 179 1.91 -10.13 13.01
C PRO A 179 1.61 -8.67 13.36
N LEU A 180 0.77 -8.01 12.55
CA LEU A 180 0.04 -6.83 13.01
C LEU A 180 -0.85 -7.19 14.22
N PRO A 181 -1.15 -6.23 15.11
CA PRO A 181 -1.79 -6.53 16.40
C PRO A 181 -3.30 -6.77 16.30
N MET A 182 -3.89 -6.55 15.13
CA MET A 182 -5.31 -6.73 14.81
C MET A 182 -5.42 -7.10 13.33
N GLN A 183 -6.41 -7.91 12.94
CA GLN A 183 -6.65 -8.21 11.53
C GLN A 183 -7.38 -7.06 10.84
N LEU A 184 -7.13 -6.86 9.54
CA LEU A 184 -7.79 -5.78 8.78
C LEU A 184 -9.32 -5.98 8.70
N THR A 185 -9.79 -7.24 8.73
CA THR A 185 -11.21 -7.60 8.83
C THR A 185 -11.85 -7.08 10.13
N GLU A 186 -11.22 -7.36 11.27
CA GLU A 186 -11.67 -6.94 12.59
C GLU A 186 -11.68 -5.41 12.69
N PHE A 187 -10.59 -4.78 12.25
CA PHE A 187 -10.43 -3.33 12.23
C PHE A 187 -11.55 -2.62 11.45
N LEU A 188 -11.86 -3.09 10.23
CA LEU A 188 -12.89 -2.50 9.37
C LEU A 188 -14.34 -2.86 9.77
N GLN A 189 -14.55 -3.63 10.85
CA GLN A 189 -15.87 -3.93 11.40
C GLN A 189 -16.23 -3.09 12.64
N LEU A 190 -15.27 -2.35 13.20
CA LEU A 190 -15.47 -1.46 14.35
C LEU A 190 -16.24 -0.19 13.94
N PRO A 191 -17.41 0.14 14.54
CA PRO A 191 -18.21 1.29 14.14
C PRO A 191 -17.45 2.62 14.12
N GLU A 192 -16.62 2.87 15.13
CA GLU A 192 -15.81 4.09 15.24
C GLU A 192 -14.73 4.19 14.14
N ILE A 193 -14.22 3.05 13.67
CA ILE A 193 -13.29 3.00 12.54
C ILE A 193 -14.03 3.26 11.22
N ILE A 194 -15.23 2.72 11.06
CA ILE A 194 -16.06 2.96 9.87
C ILE A 194 -16.38 4.46 9.78
N GLU A 195 -16.84 5.09 10.87
CA GLU A 195 -17.07 6.53 10.94
C GLU A 195 -15.80 7.34 10.62
N GLU A 196 -14.64 6.95 11.19
CA GLU A 196 -13.35 7.59 10.88
C GLU A 196 -12.98 7.47 9.39
N MET A 197 -13.23 6.33 8.73
CA MET A 197 -12.93 6.15 7.31
C MET A 197 -13.80 7.03 6.42
N TYR A 198 -15.07 7.28 6.76
CA TYR A 198 -15.94 8.20 6.01
C TYR A 198 -15.55 9.68 6.18
N ILE A 199 -14.89 10.05 7.29
CA ILE A 199 -14.31 11.40 7.47
C ILE A 199 -13.03 11.55 6.64
N LEU A 200 -12.16 10.54 6.63
CA LEU A 200 -10.91 10.56 5.88
C LEU A 200 -11.11 10.45 4.36
N PHE A 201 -12.14 9.70 3.93
CA PHE A 201 -12.45 9.39 2.54
C PHE A 201 -13.95 9.62 2.26
N PRO A 202 -14.41 10.89 2.24
CA PRO A 202 -15.83 11.22 2.04
C PRO A 202 -16.39 10.72 0.70
N GLU A 203 -15.53 10.45 -0.28
CA GLU A 203 -15.89 9.93 -1.60
C GLU A 203 -16.53 8.52 -1.54
N ILE A 204 -16.37 7.79 -0.41
CA ILE A 204 -17.11 6.54 -0.14
C ILE A 204 -18.63 6.77 -0.24
N ALA A 205 -19.12 7.92 0.23
CA ALA A 205 -20.54 8.25 0.20
C ALA A 205 -21.08 8.51 -1.21
N GLU A 206 -20.23 8.95 -2.15
CA GLU A 206 -20.60 9.10 -3.56
C GLU A 206 -20.73 7.72 -4.23
N ILE A 207 -19.79 6.82 -3.93
CA ILE A 207 -19.79 5.44 -4.44
C ILE A 207 -21.00 4.66 -3.90
N ASP A 208 -21.38 4.88 -2.65
CA ASP A 208 -22.60 4.30 -2.05
C ASP A 208 -23.87 4.63 -2.86
N ALA A 209 -23.98 5.85 -3.38
CA ALA A 209 -25.13 6.28 -4.16
C ALA A 209 -25.21 5.56 -5.52
N HIS A 210 -24.07 5.26 -6.14
CA HIS A 210 -24.01 4.49 -7.38
C HIS A 210 -24.33 2.99 -7.20
N ILE A 211 -24.14 2.45 -6.00
CA ILE A 211 -24.27 1.00 -5.72
C ILE A 211 -25.64 0.63 -5.15
N GLN A 212 -26.46 1.61 -4.78
CA GLN A 212 -27.77 1.38 -4.16
C GLN A 212 -28.67 0.46 -5.01
N GLY A 213 -28.92 -0.75 -4.50
CA GLY A 213 -29.77 -1.76 -5.13
C GLY A 213 -29.04 -2.74 -6.06
N ALA A 214 -27.73 -2.58 -6.28
CA ALA A 214 -26.93 -3.59 -6.96
C ALA A 214 -26.70 -4.82 -6.05
N GLU A 215 -26.78 -6.03 -6.61
CA GLU A 215 -26.36 -7.25 -5.91
C GLU A 215 -24.95 -7.71 -6.35
N VAL A 216 -24.54 -7.34 -7.56
CA VAL A 216 -23.27 -7.71 -8.19
C VAL A 216 -22.70 -6.46 -8.87
N ILE A 217 -21.40 -6.23 -8.69
CA ILE A 217 -20.66 -5.16 -9.39
C ILE A 217 -19.38 -5.73 -10.02
N SER A 218 -18.89 -5.06 -11.05
CA SER A 218 -17.57 -5.31 -11.63
C SER A 218 -16.63 -4.16 -11.29
N VAL A 219 -15.37 -4.45 -10.96
CA VAL A 219 -14.36 -3.44 -10.65
C VAL A 219 -13.07 -3.74 -11.41
N VAL A 220 -12.54 -2.75 -12.12
CA VAL A 220 -11.30 -2.81 -12.88
C VAL A 220 -10.22 -2.01 -12.17
N LEU A 221 -9.08 -2.64 -11.89
CA LEU A 221 -7.85 -1.98 -11.47
C LEU A 221 -6.92 -1.83 -12.66
N THR A 222 -6.64 -0.59 -13.06
CA THR A 222 -5.67 -0.24 -14.10
C THR A 222 -4.24 -0.19 -13.54
N GLU A 223 -3.27 0.12 -14.40
CA GLU A 223 -1.84 0.20 -14.07
C GLU A 223 -1.21 1.50 -14.56
N SER A 224 -0.06 1.89 -13.98
CA SER A 224 0.63 3.15 -14.32
C SER A 224 1.00 3.30 -15.80
N TRP A 225 1.24 2.19 -16.51
CA TRP A 225 1.57 2.21 -17.95
C TRP A 225 0.34 2.50 -18.85
N HIS A 226 -0.86 2.65 -18.29
CA HIS A 226 -2.04 3.09 -19.06
C HIS A 226 -1.89 4.52 -19.62
N ASP A 227 -1.02 5.35 -19.04
CA ASP A 227 -0.64 6.66 -19.60
C ASP A 227 0.13 6.53 -20.93
N GLU A 228 0.83 5.42 -21.15
CA GLU A 228 1.68 5.19 -22.34
C GLU A 228 0.86 4.71 -23.57
N ILE A 229 -0.44 4.45 -23.39
CA ILE A 229 -1.31 3.91 -24.44
C ILE A 229 -1.74 5.06 -25.38
N PRO A 230 -1.45 5.01 -26.70
CA PRO A 230 -1.75 6.12 -27.61
C PRO A 230 -3.24 6.45 -27.77
N ASP A 231 -4.11 5.45 -27.59
CA ASP A 231 -5.56 5.58 -27.62
C ASP A 231 -6.13 4.87 -26.38
N ARG A 232 -6.24 5.63 -25.28
CA ARG A 232 -6.70 5.13 -23.98
C ARG A 232 -8.18 4.74 -24.04
N ASP A 233 -9.00 5.49 -24.76
CA ASP A 233 -10.45 5.29 -24.79
C ASP A 233 -10.82 4.01 -25.56
N LEU A 234 -10.16 3.75 -26.69
CA LEU A 234 -10.29 2.46 -27.40
C LEU A 234 -9.83 1.29 -26.52
N TYR A 235 -8.77 1.47 -25.73
CA TYR A 235 -8.27 0.43 -24.84
C TYR A 235 -9.19 0.17 -23.63
N VAL A 236 -9.77 1.21 -23.04
CA VAL A 236 -10.81 1.09 -22.01
C VAL A 236 -12.05 0.38 -22.58
N ASN A 237 -12.49 0.71 -23.81
CA ASN A 237 -13.56 -0.03 -24.49
C ASN A 237 -13.23 -1.52 -24.70
N GLN A 238 -11.96 -1.88 -24.98
CA GLN A 238 -11.51 -3.27 -25.07
C GLN A 238 -11.59 -3.98 -23.71
N ILE A 239 -11.17 -3.31 -22.62
CA ILE A 239 -11.32 -3.82 -21.25
C ILE A 239 -12.79 -4.05 -20.91
N VAL A 240 -13.66 -3.07 -21.19
CA VAL A 240 -15.11 -3.12 -20.89
C VAL A 240 -15.80 -4.24 -21.67
N SER A 241 -15.51 -4.36 -22.97
CA SER A 241 -15.98 -5.49 -23.79
C SER A 241 -15.56 -6.83 -23.19
N LYS A 242 -14.31 -6.94 -22.71
CA LYS A 242 -13.79 -8.17 -22.09
C LYS A 242 -14.45 -8.47 -20.74
N VAL A 243 -14.70 -7.46 -19.92
CA VAL A 243 -15.49 -7.61 -18.67
C VAL A 243 -16.89 -8.13 -18.99
N ASN A 244 -17.60 -7.52 -19.94
CA ASN A 244 -18.95 -7.90 -20.34
C ASN A 244 -19.03 -9.32 -20.90
N GLU A 245 -18.04 -9.74 -21.72
CA GLU A 245 -17.88 -11.12 -22.21
C GLU A 245 -17.82 -12.14 -21.05
N ILE A 246 -17.07 -11.82 -19.99
CA ILE A 246 -16.77 -12.72 -18.88
C ILE A 246 -17.94 -12.78 -17.87
N VAL A 247 -18.57 -11.65 -17.57
CA VAL A 247 -19.70 -11.58 -16.62
C VAL A 247 -21.04 -11.87 -17.27
N GLN A 248 -21.09 -11.95 -18.61
CA GLN A 248 -22.28 -12.22 -19.42
C GLN A 248 -23.44 -11.24 -19.14
N ASN A 249 -23.12 -9.98 -18.87
CA ASN A 249 -24.09 -8.93 -18.55
C ASN A 249 -23.59 -7.56 -19.02
N GLU A 250 -24.05 -7.15 -20.20
CA GLU A 250 -23.66 -5.89 -20.86
C GLU A 250 -24.19 -4.63 -20.14
N ASP A 251 -25.21 -4.74 -19.28
CA ASP A 251 -25.76 -3.63 -18.48
C ASP A 251 -25.15 -3.56 -17.07
N SER A 252 -24.21 -4.45 -16.72
CA SER A 252 -23.62 -4.47 -15.37
C SER A 252 -22.78 -3.23 -15.08
N LEU A 253 -22.92 -2.68 -13.87
CA LEU A 253 -22.17 -1.50 -13.42
C LEU A 253 -20.67 -1.84 -13.27
N ILE A 254 -19.82 -1.09 -13.98
CA ILE A 254 -18.37 -1.27 -13.99
C ILE A 254 -17.72 -0.06 -13.32
N PHE A 255 -17.04 -0.31 -12.21
CA PHE A 255 -16.15 0.66 -11.60
C PHE A 255 -14.76 0.55 -12.22
N ILE A 256 -14.15 1.66 -12.61
CA ILE A 256 -12.73 1.70 -13.02
C ILE A 256 -11.96 2.53 -12.00
N LYS A 257 -10.95 1.93 -11.36
CA LYS A 257 -10.06 2.62 -10.43
C LYS A 257 -8.72 2.86 -11.09
N GLN A 258 -8.37 4.14 -11.29
CA GLN A 258 -7.05 4.52 -11.76
C GLN A 258 -5.95 4.18 -10.74
N HIS A 259 -4.80 3.74 -11.25
CA HIS A 259 -3.61 3.47 -10.44
C HIS A 259 -3.05 4.81 -9.89
N PRO A 260 -2.57 4.88 -8.63
CA PRO A 260 -1.99 6.11 -8.07
C PRO A 260 -0.86 6.76 -8.88
N GLY A 261 -0.18 5.98 -9.73
CA GLY A 261 0.87 6.45 -10.65
C GLY A 261 0.41 6.90 -12.05
N GLU A 262 -0.87 6.79 -12.43
CA GLU A 262 -1.38 7.37 -13.69
C GLU A 262 -1.55 8.89 -13.54
N ASN A 263 -0.96 9.67 -14.43
CA ASN A 263 -0.97 11.13 -14.39
C ASN A 263 -2.06 11.71 -15.31
N LEU A 264 -2.48 10.96 -16.32
CA LEU A 264 -3.56 11.38 -17.21
C LEU A 264 -4.91 10.97 -16.62
N PRO A 265 -5.78 11.92 -16.20
CA PRO A 265 -7.10 11.58 -15.71
C PRO A 265 -7.87 10.83 -16.79
N MET A 266 -8.61 9.80 -16.39
CA MET A 266 -9.62 9.19 -17.25
C MET A 266 -10.87 10.06 -17.20
N GLN A 267 -11.51 10.27 -18.33
CA GLN A 267 -12.84 10.86 -18.42
C GLN A 267 -13.73 9.89 -19.16
N TRP A 268 -14.97 9.74 -18.70
CA TRP A 268 -15.90 8.81 -19.33
C TRP A 268 -17.34 9.30 -19.22
N ASP A 269 -18.07 9.22 -20.33
CA ASP A 269 -19.49 9.57 -20.41
C ASP A 269 -20.30 8.32 -20.77
N SER A 270 -20.49 7.45 -19.77
CA SER A 270 -21.40 6.30 -19.87
C SER A 270 -22.04 6.05 -18.52
N LYS A 271 -23.34 5.72 -18.54
CA LYS A 271 -24.10 5.33 -17.35
C LYS A 271 -23.66 3.98 -16.77
N GLN A 272 -22.93 3.17 -17.55
CA GLN A 272 -22.39 1.89 -17.12
C GLN A 272 -21.09 2.03 -16.32
N ILE A 273 -20.31 3.08 -16.57
CA ILE A 273 -18.95 3.19 -16.04
C ILE A 273 -18.86 4.30 -15.03
N VAL A 274 -18.41 3.96 -13.82
CA VAL A 274 -18.14 4.93 -12.76
C VAL A 274 -16.65 4.91 -12.45
N LEU A 275 -16.01 6.08 -12.51
CA LEU A 275 -14.60 6.21 -12.17
C LEU A 275 -14.47 6.32 -10.66
N LEU A 276 -13.72 5.39 -10.05
CA LEU A 276 -13.42 5.44 -8.62
C LEU A 276 -12.31 6.47 -8.35
N PRO A 277 -12.39 7.24 -7.26
CA PRO A 277 -11.36 8.17 -6.86
C PRO A 277 -9.99 7.49 -6.77
N LYS A 278 -8.98 8.14 -7.35
CA LYS A 278 -7.61 7.64 -7.41
C LYS A 278 -7.01 7.47 -6.00
N GLN A 279 -7.29 8.42 -5.13
CA GLN A 279 -6.85 8.50 -3.74
C GLN A 279 -7.52 7.51 -2.78
N LEU A 280 -8.69 6.96 -3.14
CA LEU A 280 -9.40 6.01 -2.27
C LEU A 280 -8.57 4.73 -2.09
N PRO A 281 -8.24 4.28 -0.87
CA PRO A 281 -7.62 2.98 -0.63
C PRO A 281 -8.58 1.88 -1.07
N PHE A 282 -8.10 0.93 -1.88
CA PHE A 282 -8.97 -0.05 -2.54
C PHE A 282 -9.64 -1.01 -1.55
N GLU A 283 -9.01 -1.25 -0.41
CA GLU A 283 -9.53 -2.04 0.71
C GLU A 283 -10.86 -1.50 1.26
N LEU A 284 -11.12 -0.19 1.14
CA LEU A 284 -12.38 0.42 1.61
C LEU A 284 -13.59 0.04 0.76
N LEU A 285 -13.39 -0.60 -0.41
CA LEU A 285 -14.46 -1.28 -1.14
C LEU A 285 -15.16 -2.34 -0.25
N TYR A 286 -14.45 -2.94 0.71
CA TYR A 286 -15.04 -3.86 1.68
C TYR A 286 -16.17 -3.22 2.51
N LEU A 287 -16.02 -1.96 2.92
CA LEU A 287 -17.05 -1.24 3.69
C LEU A 287 -18.33 -1.08 2.87
N ILE A 288 -18.18 -0.71 1.60
CA ILE A 288 -19.25 -0.60 0.61
C ILE A 288 -19.92 -1.97 0.39
N MET A 289 -19.14 -3.03 0.17
CA MET A 289 -19.65 -4.40 0.01
C MET A 289 -20.52 -4.84 1.20
N LYS A 290 -20.08 -4.58 2.43
CA LYS A 290 -20.82 -4.94 3.65
C LYS A 290 -22.06 -4.07 3.85
N LYS A 291 -21.97 -2.76 3.62
CA LYS A 291 -23.09 -1.81 3.76
C LYS A 291 -24.26 -2.13 2.83
N HIS A 292 -23.98 -2.39 1.55
CA HIS A 292 -25.00 -2.71 0.54
C HIS A 292 -25.33 -4.20 0.45
N ARG A 293 -24.65 -5.05 1.22
CA ARG A 293 -24.81 -6.52 1.20
C ARG A 293 -24.60 -7.12 -0.19
N LEU A 294 -23.56 -6.65 -0.90
CA LEU A 294 -23.21 -7.15 -2.22
C LEU A 294 -22.94 -8.66 -2.16
N LYS A 295 -23.62 -9.42 -3.01
CA LYS A 295 -23.44 -10.87 -3.12
C LYS A 295 -22.13 -11.20 -3.83
N LYS A 296 -21.72 -10.36 -4.79
CA LYS A 296 -20.51 -10.60 -5.59
C LYS A 296 -19.84 -9.30 -6.07
N VAL A 297 -18.51 -9.31 -6.06
CA VAL A 297 -17.64 -8.36 -6.76
C VAL A 297 -16.79 -9.16 -7.74
N ASN A 298 -16.83 -8.77 -9.02
CA ASN A 298 -15.95 -9.30 -10.06
C ASN A 298 -14.76 -8.34 -10.20
N LEU A 299 -13.60 -8.72 -9.67
CA LEU A 299 -12.40 -7.88 -9.64
C LEU A 299 -11.47 -8.24 -10.80
N PHE A 300 -11.30 -7.31 -11.73
CA PHE A 300 -10.43 -7.41 -12.89
C PHE A 300 -9.15 -6.60 -12.67
N SER A 301 -7.98 -7.16 -13.01
CA SER A 301 -6.70 -6.46 -12.82
C SER A 301 -5.58 -7.04 -13.68
N PHE A 302 -4.50 -6.28 -13.80
CA PHE A 302 -3.22 -6.69 -14.40
C PHE A 302 -2.23 -7.26 -13.36
N GLY A 303 -2.70 -7.64 -12.17
CA GLY A 303 -1.87 -8.18 -11.09
C GLY A 303 -1.52 -7.16 -10.00
N SER A 304 -2.45 -6.25 -9.69
CA SER A 304 -2.28 -5.27 -8.61
C SER A 304 -2.19 -5.95 -7.24
N THR A 305 -1.26 -5.50 -6.41
CA THR A 305 -1.04 -6.09 -5.07
C THR A 305 -2.16 -5.77 -4.08
N ALA A 306 -2.99 -4.75 -4.36
CA ALA A 306 -4.18 -4.42 -3.57
C ALA A 306 -5.21 -5.57 -3.53
N ILE A 307 -5.18 -6.48 -4.51
CA ILE A 307 -5.98 -7.71 -4.55
C ILE A 307 -5.72 -8.57 -3.31
N LEU A 308 -4.50 -8.62 -2.78
CA LEU A 308 -4.14 -9.50 -1.66
C LEU A 308 -4.86 -9.11 -0.37
N ASN A 309 -5.00 -7.79 -0.14
CA ASN A 309 -5.69 -7.23 1.02
C ASN A 309 -7.21 -7.44 0.90
N LEU A 310 -7.81 -7.08 -0.24
CA LEU A 310 -9.25 -7.28 -0.42
C LEU A 310 -9.64 -8.77 -0.44
N TYR A 311 -8.82 -9.65 -1.03
CA TYR A 311 -9.05 -11.08 -0.95
C TYR A 311 -9.03 -11.58 0.49
N HIS A 312 -8.09 -11.09 1.32
CA HIS A 312 -8.07 -11.47 2.74
C HIS A 312 -9.35 -11.03 3.47
N LEU A 313 -9.90 -9.86 3.13
CA LEU A 313 -11.17 -9.35 3.67
C LEU A 313 -12.40 -10.18 3.25
N CYS A 314 -12.40 -10.74 2.04
CA CYS A 314 -13.56 -11.41 1.42
C CYS A 314 -13.45 -12.95 1.28
N LYS A 315 -12.34 -13.57 1.71
CA LYS A 315 -12.09 -15.02 1.57
C LYS A 315 -13.11 -15.92 2.26
N GLU A 316 -13.83 -15.43 3.28
CA GLU A 316 -14.68 -16.26 4.15
C GLU A 316 -16.14 -16.33 3.69
N ASP A 317 -16.62 -15.34 2.92
CA ASP A 317 -17.99 -15.30 2.40
C ASP A 317 -18.08 -15.57 0.88
N GLY A 318 -16.94 -15.69 0.19
CA GLY A 318 -16.89 -16.00 -1.24
C GLY A 318 -17.40 -14.87 -2.15
N SER A 319 -17.58 -13.66 -1.60
CA SER A 319 -18.16 -12.50 -2.30
C SER A 319 -17.24 -11.86 -3.35
N LEU A 320 -16.06 -12.41 -3.61
CA LEU A 320 -15.07 -11.88 -4.55
C LEU A 320 -14.66 -12.95 -5.56
N ASP A 321 -14.80 -12.67 -6.86
CA ASP A 321 -14.12 -13.40 -7.94
C ASP A 321 -13.00 -12.53 -8.50
N ILE A 322 -11.83 -13.11 -8.74
CA ILE A 322 -10.65 -12.39 -9.24
C ILE A 322 -10.31 -12.86 -10.65
N TYR A 323 -10.18 -11.91 -11.55
CA TYR A 323 -9.87 -12.07 -12.96
C TYR A 323 -8.59 -11.29 -13.28
N LEU A 324 -7.59 -11.98 -13.83
CA LEU A 324 -6.32 -11.39 -14.22
C LEU A 324 -6.25 -11.30 -15.74
N PHE A 325 -6.11 -10.10 -16.27
CA PHE A 325 -5.92 -9.89 -17.71
C PHE A 325 -4.60 -10.52 -18.16
N GLY A 326 -4.68 -11.43 -19.13
CA GLY A 326 -3.53 -12.14 -19.69
C GLY A 326 -2.71 -11.33 -20.69
N GLU A 327 -1.74 -12.00 -21.31
CA GLU A 327 -0.82 -11.40 -22.29
C GLU A 327 -1.54 -10.76 -23.51
N SER A 328 -2.73 -11.26 -23.87
CA SER A 328 -3.56 -10.73 -24.97
C SER A 328 -4.02 -9.29 -24.75
N MET A 329 -4.20 -8.88 -23.50
CA MET A 329 -4.59 -7.52 -23.12
C MET A 329 -3.38 -6.66 -22.73
N SER A 330 -2.27 -7.28 -22.31
CA SER A 330 -1.04 -6.58 -21.95
C SER A 330 -0.27 -6.06 -23.17
N ARG A 331 0.18 -4.79 -23.12
CA ARG A 331 0.95 -4.16 -24.21
C ARG A 331 2.44 -3.94 -23.92
N THR A 332 2.95 -4.34 -22.75
CA THR A 332 4.32 -3.98 -22.33
C THR A 332 5.18 -5.17 -21.91
N HIS A 333 6.45 -5.16 -22.32
CA HIS A 333 7.49 -6.09 -21.84
C HIS A 333 7.67 -6.02 -20.31
N TYR A 334 7.25 -4.90 -19.69
CA TYR A 334 7.24 -4.68 -18.26
C TYR A 334 6.34 -5.68 -17.49
N MET A 335 5.22 -6.10 -18.08
CA MET A 335 4.35 -7.11 -17.46
C MET A 335 4.97 -8.51 -17.43
N ALA A 336 5.86 -8.85 -18.37
CA ALA A 336 6.49 -10.18 -18.45
C ALA A 336 7.31 -10.54 -17.18
N LEU A 337 7.76 -9.55 -16.41
CA LEU A 337 8.45 -9.76 -15.13
C LEU A 337 7.55 -9.59 -13.91
N LYS A 338 6.59 -8.66 -13.94
CA LYS A 338 5.69 -8.40 -12.79
C LYS A 338 4.56 -9.42 -12.67
N PHE A 339 3.91 -9.78 -13.77
CA PHE A 339 2.74 -10.65 -13.75
C PHE A 339 3.03 -12.06 -13.23
N PRO A 340 4.12 -12.76 -13.65
CA PRO A 340 4.45 -14.06 -13.08
C PRO A 340 4.80 -14.00 -11.59
N ARG A 341 5.47 -12.92 -11.14
CA ARG A 341 5.79 -12.69 -9.72
C ARG A 341 4.53 -12.45 -8.89
N PHE A 342 3.55 -11.71 -9.42
CA PHE A 342 2.24 -11.59 -8.79
C PHE A 342 1.53 -12.94 -8.70
N CYS A 343 1.48 -13.72 -9.79
CA CYS A 343 0.83 -15.03 -9.79
C CYS A 343 1.49 -16.04 -8.81
N GLU A 344 2.83 -16.07 -8.74
CA GLU A 344 3.58 -16.87 -7.76
C GLU A 344 3.21 -16.47 -6.33
N LEU A 345 3.17 -15.16 -6.05
CA LEU A 345 2.81 -14.62 -4.75
C LEU A 345 1.34 -14.90 -4.39
N ALA A 346 0.41 -14.62 -5.29
CA ALA A 346 -1.01 -14.90 -5.15
C ALA A 346 -1.25 -16.38 -4.81
N THR A 347 -0.50 -17.29 -5.45
CA THR A 347 -0.50 -18.72 -5.16
C THR A 347 -0.02 -19.02 -3.73
N LYS A 348 1.10 -18.41 -3.28
CA LYS A 348 1.59 -18.50 -1.88
C LYS A 348 0.61 -17.91 -0.86
N PHE A 349 -0.18 -16.91 -1.26
CA PHE A 349 -1.23 -16.31 -0.45
C PHE A 349 -2.56 -17.10 -0.49
N HIS A 350 -2.62 -18.18 -1.27
CA HIS A 350 -3.82 -18.98 -1.57
C HIS A 350 -5.00 -18.16 -2.15
N VAL A 351 -4.68 -17.15 -2.95
CA VAL A 351 -5.65 -16.35 -3.71
C VAL A 351 -6.17 -17.18 -4.87
N GLN A 352 -7.50 -17.30 -4.98
CA GLN A 352 -8.16 -17.93 -6.12
C GLN A 352 -8.39 -16.87 -7.21
N PHE A 353 -7.91 -17.13 -8.42
CA PHE A 353 -8.07 -16.24 -9.57
C PHE A 353 -8.18 -17.01 -10.89
N LYS A 354 -8.69 -16.36 -11.94
CA LYS A 354 -8.76 -16.86 -13.33
C LYS A 354 -7.96 -15.92 -14.22
N ILE A 355 -7.23 -16.45 -15.21
CA ILE A 355 -6.58 -15.63 -16.25
C ILE A 355 -7.52 -15.53 -17.45
N VAL A 356 -7.67 -14.33 -18.04
CA VAL A 356 -8.68 -14.01 -19.07
C VAL A 356 -8.18 -13.12 -20.20
#